data_AF-A0A645AMT2-F1
#
_entry.id   AF-A0A645AMT2-F1
#
_cell.length_a   1.000
_cell.length_b   1.000
_cell.length_c   1.000
_cell.angle_alpha   90.00
_cell.angle_beta   90.00
_cell.angle_gamma   90.00
#
_symmetry.space_group_name_H-M   'P 1'
#
loop_
_entity.id
_entity.type
_entity.pdbx_description
1 polymer ?
#
loop_
_entity_poly.entity_id
_entity_poly.type
_entity_poly.pdbx_seq_one_letter_code
_entity_poly.pdbx_strand_id
1 'polypeptide(L)'
;MLFLLLIPVVVIMFFGLPWLLINLGIRAMPDPPKPKITYGEFPFCLEYEIDGQIVVVEDTLVCEYGGISADEGRGKFRNWKSHLSSGKDKLVLLKVENPAENWMGTPRSQIIYYDPGAARYYMGDMGEDVSYTHSFPNASVYEEYEDGSTKSGTINAKELYDLFKIRLLDWKYTPPIENEFS
;
A
#
# COMPACT_ATOMS: atom_id res chain seq x y z
N MET A 1 18.87 11.73 -47.63
CA MET A 1 19.62 10.85 -46.71
C MET A 1 19.95 11.52 -45.37
N LEU A 2 20.45 12.77 -45.35
CA LEU A 2 20.78 13.50 -44.11
C LEU A 2 19.57 13.75 -43.17
N PHE A 3 18.40 14.10 -43.74
CA PHE A 3 17.17 14.34 -42.97
C PHE A 3 16.61 13.09 -42.26
N LEU A 4 16.82 11.90 -42.82
CA LEU A 4 16.40 10.63 -42.21
C LEU A 4 17.25 10.24 -40.99
N LEU A 5 18.49 10.75 -40.90
CA LEU A 5 19.38 10.54 -39.75
C LEU A 5 19.15 11.58 -38.62
N LEU A 6 18.55 12.73 -38.93
CA LEU A 6 18.21 13.76 -37.94
C LEU A 6 16.98 13.41 -37.11
N ILE A 7 15.99 12.73 -37.70
CA ILE A 7 14.77 12.31 -37.01
C ILE A 7 15.06 11.46 -35.75
N PRO A 8 15.87 10.38 -35.79
CA PRO A 8 16.16 9.61 -34.58
C PRO A 8 16.94 10.41 -33.54
N VAL A 9 17.80 11.35 -33.95
CA VAL A 9 18.52 12.23 -33.01
C VAL A 9 17.56 13.17 -32.28
N VAL A 10 16.62 13.77 -33.01
CA VAL A 10 15.56 14.62 -32.44
C VAL A 10 14.68 13.79 -31.50
N VAL A 11 14.29 12.57 -31.90
CA VAL A 11 13.53 11.67 -31.03
C VAL A 11 14.29 11.34 -29.75
N ILE A 12 15.58 10.99 -29.82
CA ILE A 12 16.39 10.72 -28.62
C ILE A 12 16.53 11.99 -27.76
N MET A 13 16.69 13.15 -28.37
CA MET A 13 16.85 14.41 -27.64
C MET A 13 15.58 14.82 -26.89
N PHE A 14 14.40 14.64 -27.48
CA PHE A 14 13.14 15.04 -26.85
C PHE A 14 12.51 13.94 -26.00
N PHE A 15 12.75 12.67 -26.31
CA PHE A 15 12.12 11.54 -25.62
C PHE A 15 13.09 10.70 -24.80
N GLY A 16 14.41 10.71 -25.06
CA GLY A 16 15.38 9.92 -24.31
C GLY A 16 16.18 10.75 -23.30
N LEU A 17 16.64 11.93 -23.70
CA LEU A 17 17.47 12.80 -22.88
C LEU A 17 16.78 13.24 -21.57
N PRO A 18 15.48 13.62 -21.56
CA PRO A 18 14.82 13.97 -20.30
C PRO A 18 14.85 12.85 -19.26
N TRP A 19 14.55 11.60 -19.66
CA TRP A 19 14.62 10.45 -18.75
C TRP A 19 16.04 10.15 -18.28
N LEU A 20 17.03 10.29 -19.17
CA LEU A 20 18.44 10.12 -18.80
C LEU A 20 18.84 11.15 -17.74
N LEU A 21 18.47 12.42 -17.93
CA LEU A 21 18.76 13.49 -16.98
C LEU A 21 18.07 13.27 -15.63
N ILE A 22 16.81 12.83 -15.63
CA ILE A 22 16.08 12.48 -14.40
C ILE A 22 16.80 11.36 -13.65
N ASN A 23 17.13 10.26 -14.33
CA ASN A 23 17.84 9.13 -13.72
C ASN A 23 19.22 9.53 -13.17
N LEU A 24 19.97 10.36 -13.91
CA LEU A 24 21.25 10.91 -13.42
C LEU A 24 21.06 11.79 -12.19
N GLY A 25 20.05 12.66 -12.20
CA GLY A 25 19.69 13.51 -11.06
C GLY A 25 19.35 12.68 -9.82
N ILE A 26 18.53 11.63 -9.97
CA ILE A 26 18.17 10.73 -8.87
C ILE A 26 19.39 10.03 -8.29
N ARG A 27 20.31 9.54 -9.12
CA ARG A 27 21.54 8.89 -8.64
C ARG A 27 22.46 9.84 -7.90
N ALA A 28 22.53 11.09 -8.36
CA ALA A 28 23.37 12.13 -7.77
C ALA A 28 22.80 12.69 -6.45
N MET A 29 21.51 12.50 -6.16
CA MET A 29 20.94 12.91 -4.88
C MET A 29 21.60 12.17 -3.71
N PRO A 30 21.79 12.84 -2.56
CA PRO A 30 22.27 12.18 -1.37
C PRO A 30 21.27 11.11 -0.92
N ASP A 31 21.81 10.07 -0.31
CA ASP A 31 20.99 9.04 0.32
C ASP A 31 20.29 9.63 1.55
N PRO A 32 18.99 9.32 1.77
CA PRO A 32 18.32 9.74 2.99
C PRO A 32 19.02 9.12 4.22
N PRO A 33 19.06 9.82 5.37
CA PRO A 33 19.68 9.31 6.59
C PRO A 33 19.10 7.95 6.98
N LYS A 34 19.91 7.07 7.55
CA LYS A 34 19.48 5.71 7.86
C LYS A 34 18.68 5.70 9.16
N PRO A 35 17.66 4.82 9.27
CA PRO A 35 16.95 4.67 10.53
C PRO A 35 17.85 3.97 11.56
N LYS A 36 17.74 4.39 12.81
CA LYS A 36 18.39 3.74 13.95
C LYS A 36 17.70 2.41 14.30
N ILE A 37 16.38 2.38 14.20
CA ILE A 37 15.56 1.18 14.42
C ILE A 37 15.16 0.64 13.05
N THR A 38 15.64 -0.54 12.68
CA THR A 38 15.42 -1.16 11.36
C THR A 38 14.35 -2.24 11.35
N TYR A 39 13.82 -2.60 12.53
CA TYR A 39 12.88 -3.70 12.72
C TYR A 39 11.89 -3.32 13.82
N GLY A 40 10.62 -3.64 13.63
CA GLY A 40 9.58 -3.44 14.63
C GLY A 40 8.42 -4.41 14.46
N GLU A 41 7.88 -4.87 15.58
CA GLU A 41 6.69 -5.72 15.63
C GLU A 41 5.56 -4.92 16.27
N PHE A 42 4.40 -4.90 15.59
CA PHE A 42 3.24 -4.14 16.01
C PHE A 42 2.04 -5.07 16.12
N PRO A 43 1.84 -5.71 17.29
CA PRO A 43 0.67 -6.51 17.56
C PRO A 43 -0.61 -5.69 17.43
N PHE A 44 -1.66 -6.34 16.90
CA PHE A 44 -2.99 -5.76 16.77
C PHE A 44 -4.09 -6.81 16.98
N CYS A 45 -5.30 -6.31 17.24
CA CYS A 45 -6.53 -7.07 17.35
C CYS A 45 -7.64 -6.34 16.60
N LEU A 46 -8.22 -6.99 15.59
CA LEU A 46 -9.42 -6.53 14.91
C LEU A 46 -10.61 -7.38 15.35
N GLU A 47 -11.62 -6.73 15.90
CA GLU A 47 -12.92 -7.34 16.19
C GLU A 47 -13.93 -6.87 15.14
N TYR A 48 -14.59 -7.80 14.48
CA TYR A 48 -15.63 -7.50 13.50
C TYR A 48 -16.77 -8.50 13.58
N GLU A 49 -17.94 -8.07 13.14
CA GLU A 49 -19.11 -8.91 12.95
C GLU A 49 -19.27 -9.22 11.45
N ILE A 50 -19.60 -10.47 11.12
CA ILE A 50 -20.03 -10.87 9.78
C ILE A 50 -21.24 -11.80 9.91
N ASP A 51 -22.34 -11.49 9.21
CA ASP A 51 -23.59 -12.25 9.28
C ASP A 51 -24.08 -12.53 10.71
N GLY A 52 -23.91 -11.55 11.61
CA GLY A 52 -24.30 -11.65 13.02
C GLY A 52 -23.34 -12.44 13.92
N GLN A 53 -22.22 -12.95 13.38
CA GLN A 53 -21.19 -13.65 14.15
C GLN A 53 -20.00 -12.73 14.43
N ILE A 54 -19.55 -12.71 15.68
CA ILE A 54 -18.36 -11.97 16.10
C ILE A 54 -17.12 -12.80 15.78
N VAL A 55 -16.19 -12.19 15.05
CA VAL A 55 -14.88 -12.74 14.71
C VAL A 55 -13.82 -11.82 15.28
N VAL A 56 -12.84 -12.41 15.97
CA VAL A 56 -11.68 -11.71 16.51
C VAL A 56 -10.45 -12.22 15.77
N VAL A 57 -9.67 -11.31 15.22
CA VAL A 57 -8.39 -11.63 14.58
C VAL A 57 -7.26 -10.90 15.29
N GLU A 58 -6.33 -11.68 15.81
CA GLU A 58 -5.10 -11.21 16.42
C GLU A 58 -3.93 -11.59 15.52
N ASP A 59 -3.07 -10.63 15.21
CA ASP A 59 -1.85 -10.84 14.44
C ASP A 59 -0.86 -9.72 14.77
N THR A 60 0.33 -9.78 14.18
CA THR A 60 1.39 -8.79 14.34
C THR A 60 1.84 -8.30 12.98
N LEU A 61 1.83 -6.99 12.79
CA LEU A 61 2.45 -6.36 11.64
C LEU A 61 3.96 -6.27 11.91
N VAL A 62 4.75 -6.97 11.10
CA VAL A 62 6.21 -6.93 11.16
C VAL A 62 6.71 -5.94 10.13
N CYS A 63 7.52 -4.97 10.55
CA CYS A 63 8.06 -3.91 9.72
C CYS A 63 9.58 -4.01 9.67
N GLU A 64 10.14 -3.95 8.46
CA GLU A 64 11.59 -4.11 8.24
C GLU A 64 12.13 -3.06 7.27
N TYR A 65 13.32 -2.56 7.57
CA TYR A 65 14.02 -1.64 6.69
C TYR A 65 14.52 -2.37 5.44
N GLY A 66 13.96 -1.98 4.29
CA GLY A 66 14.27 -2.55 2.98
C GLY A 66 15.43 -1.87 2.26
N GLY A 67 16.10 -0.90 2.89
CA GLY A 67 17.17 -0.11 2.28
C GLY A 67 16.69 1.20 1.67
N ILE A 68 17.35 1.65 0.61
CA ILE A 68 17.01 2.88 -0.11
C ILE A 68 16.43 2.49 -1.46
N SER A 69 15.27 3.06 -1.79
CA SER A 69 14.65 2.98 -3.10
C SER A 69 14.60 4.36 -3.73
N ALA A 70 14.31 4.41 -5.02
CA ALA A 70 14.16 5.68 -5.72
C ALA A 70 13.11 5.61 -6.81
N ASP A 71 12.35 6.69 -6.97
CA ASP A 71 11.38 6.87 -8.05
C ASP A 71 11.46 8.30 -8.61
N GLU A 72 10.87 8.53 -9.79
CA GLU A 72 10.95 9.79 -10.51
C GLU A 72 10.19 10.94 -9.83
N GLY A 73 9.21 10.64 -8.98
CA GLY A 73 8.38 11.65 -8.31
C GLY A 73 8.96 12.13 -6.98
N ARG A 74 9.64 11.26 -6.24
CA ARG A 74 10.10 11.50 -4.86
C ARG A 74 11.62 11.52 -4.74
N GLY A 75 12.34 11.05 -5.75
CA GLY A 75 13.78 10.85 -5.64
C GLY A 75 14.11 9.64 -4.78
N LYS A 76 15.21 9.72 -4.01
CA LYS A 76 15.62 8.65 -3.10
C LYS A 76 14.83 8.71 -1.80
N PHE A 77 14.33 7.57 -1.33
CA PHE A 77 13.59 7.45 -0.08
C PHE A 77 13.96 6.16 0.66
N ARG A 78 13.75 6.17 1.98
CA ARG A 78 13.86 4.97 2.81
C ARG A 78 12.73 4.02 2.48
N ASN A 79 13.09 2.81 2.09
CA ASN A 79 12.13 1.78 1.76
C ASN A 79 11.84 0.94 3.01
N TRP A 80 10.55 0.72 3.27
CA TRP A 80 10.08 -0.11 4.37
C TRP A 80 9.21 -1.22 3.80
N LYS A 81 9.45 -2.45 4.27
CA LYS A 81 8.65 -3.62 3.96
C LYS A 81 7.80 -3.95 5.18
N SER A 82 6.59 -4.45 4.95
CA SER A 82 5.78 -5.06 6.00
C SER A 82 5.21 -6.40 5.56
N HIS A 83 4.98 -7.27 6.55
CA HIS A 83 4.25 -8.51 6.39
C HIS A 83 3.52 -8.85 7.69
N LEU A 84 2.53 -9.73 7.62
CA LEU A 84 1.88 -10.27 8.82
C LEU A 84 2.69 -11.44 9.37
N SER A 85 2.82 -11.50 10.69
CA SER A 85 3.55 -12.59 11.38
C SER A 85 2.94 -13.97 11.09
N SER A 86 1.63 -14.03 10.83
CA SER A 86 0.95 -15.25 10.41
C SER A 86 1.35 -15.77 9.01
N GLY A 87 2.13 -15.00 8.25
CA GLY A 87 2.51 -15.31 6.86
C GLY A 87 1.39 -15.05 5.85
N LYS A 88 0.26 -14.46 6.27
CA LYS A 88 -0.80 -14.03 5.36
C LYS A 88 -0.42 -12.71 4.68
N ASP A 89 -0.77 -12.56 3.40
CA ASP A 89 -0.52 -11.32 2.66
C ASP A 89 -1.44 -10.17 3.11
N LYS A 90 -2.67 -10.50 3.53
CA LYS A 90 -3.72 -9.54 3.90
C LYS A 90 -4.56 -10.08 5.04
N LEU A 91 -5.11 -9.16 5.84
CA LEU A 91 -6.14 -9.46 6.83
C LEU A 91 -7.51 -9.57 6.14
N VAL A 92 -7.77 -10.73 5.51
CA VAL A 92 -9.00 -10.98 4.77
C VAL A 92 -10.19 -11.12 5.72
N LEU A 93 -11.22 -10.31 5.49
CA LEU A 93 -12.49 -10.37 6.21
C LEU A 93 -13.49 -11.30 5.49
N LEU A 94 -13.52 -11.23 4.16
CA LEU A 94 -14.40 -12.04 3.31
C LEU A 94 -13.79 -12.20 1.92
N LYS A 95 -13.87 -13.41 1.36
CA LYS A 95 -13.70 -13.66 -0.08
C LYS A 95 -15.08 -13.79 -0.70
N VAL A 96 -15.39 -12.94 -1.67
CA VAL A 96 -16.71 -12.91 -2.30
C VAL A 96 -16.74 -13.93 -3.43
N GLU A 97 -17.60 -14.94 -3.31
CA GLU A 97 -17.67 -16.04 -4.28
C GLU A 97 -18.31 -15.62 -5.60
N ASN A 98 -19.28 -14.69 -5.57
CA ASN A 98 -19.98 -14.19 -6.76
C ASN A 98 -19.97 -12.65 -6.76
N PRO A 99 -18.88 -12.01 -7.22
CA PRO A 99 -18.78 -10.56 -7.28
C PRO A 99 -19.86 -9.96 -8.19
N ALA A 100 -20.47 -8.85 -7.76
CA ALA A 100 -21.45 -8.14 -8.58
C ALA A 100 -20.78 -7.38 -9.73
N GLU A 101 -21.50 -7.23 -10.85
CA GLU A 101 -21.06 -6.40 -11.97
C GLU A 101 -20.91 -4.94 -11.54
N ASN A 102 -19.83 -4.29 -11.97
CA ASN A 102 -19.62 -2.86 -11.80
C ASN A 102 -19.25 -2.21 -13.15
N TRP A 103 -18.90 -0.92 -13.15
CA TRP A 103 -18.62 -0.17 -14.38
C TRP A 103 -17.41 -0.68 -15.18
N MET A 104 -16.55 -1.52 -14.58
CA MET A 104 -15.44 -2.22 -15.26
C MET A 104 -15.83 -3.64 -15.71
N GLY A 105 -17.06 -4.07 -15.45
CA GLY A 105 -17.54 -5.43 -15.65
C GLY A 105 -17.62 -6.23 -14.35
N THR A 106 -17.73 -7.56 -14.47
CA THR A 106 -17.79 -8.48 -13.32
C THR A 106 -16.38 -8.93 -12.93
N PRO A 107 -15.93 -8.69 -11.68
CA PRO A 107 -14.67 -9.23 -11.20
C PRO A 107 -14.67 -10.77 -11.21
N ARG A 108 -13.53 -11.37 -11.54
CA ARG A 108 -13.29 -12.82 -11.37
C ARG A 108 -13.11 -13.19 -9.90
N SER A 109 -12.53 -12.27 -9.12
CA SER A 109 -12.36 -12.42 -7.68
C SER A 109 -12.51 -11.07 -6.99
N GLN A 110 -13.12 -11.08 -5.82
CA GLN A 110 -13.26 -9.90 -4.98
C GLN A 110 -12.97 -10.29 -3.53
N ILE A 111 -12.09 -9.53 -2.88
CA ILE A 111 -11.66 -9.77 -1.51
C ILE A 111 -11.89 -8.49 -0.71
N ILE A 112 -12.62 -8.64 0.39
CA ILE A 112 -12.78 -7.61 1.41
C ILE A 112 -11.73 -7.88 2.48
N TYR A 113 -10.90 -6.89 2.77
CA TYR A 113 -9.81 -7.00 3.74
C TYR A 113 -9.68 -5.71 4.54
N TYR A 114 -9.05 -5.81 5.70
CA TYR A 114 -8.64 -4.64 6.47
C TYR A 114 -7.14 -4.43 6.26
N ASP A 115 -6.72 -3.18 6.06
CA ASP A 115 -5.31 -2.82 5.95
C ASP A 115 -4.81 -2.32 7.32
N PRO A 116 -3.92 -3.07 8.00
CA PRO A 116 -3.31 -2.62 9.25
C PRO A 116 -2.50 -1.34 9.07
N GLY A 117 -2.06 -0.99 7.86
CA GLY A 117 -1.36 0.24 7.55
C GLY A 117 0.08 0.01 7.09
N ALA A 118 0.69 1.10 6.62
CA ALA A 118 2.01 1.06 5.98
C ALA A 118 3.14 1.03 7.01
N ALA A 119 4.19 0.26 6.73
CA ALA A 119 5.38 0.16 7.59
C ALA A 119 6.00 1.52 7.97
N ARG A 120 6.06 2.46 7.02
CA ARG A 120 6.59 3.81 7.25
C ARG A 120 5.87 4.57 8.38
N TYR A 121 4.58 4.33 8.56
CA TYR A 121 3.80 4.95 9.63
C TYR A 121 4.25 4.41 10.98
N TYR A 122 4.26 3.08 11.10
CA TYR A 122 4.67 2.37 12.31
C TYR A 122 6.13 2.60 12.69
N MET A 123 7.01 2.78 11.70
CA MET A 123 8.45 3.01 11.89
C MET A 123 8.81 4.48 12.06
N GLY A 124 7.84 5.38 12.24
CA GLY A 124 8.07 6.80 12.52
C GLY A 124 8.69 7.57 11.34
N ASP A 125 8.55 7.07 10.12
CA ASP A 125 9.13 7.66 8.88
C ASP A 125 8.04 8.27 8.00
N MET A 126 7.13 9.01 8.65
CA MET A 126 6.16 9.85 7.97
C MET A 126 6.81 11.21 7.68
N GLY A 127 6.62 11.75 6.48
CA GLY A 127 7.08 13.10 6.17
C GLY A 127 6.41 14.11 7.10
N GLU A 128 7.07 15.26 7.35
CA GLU A 128 6.64 16.26 8.35
C GLU A 128 5.17 16.73 8.16
N ASP A 129 4.67 16.75 6.92
CA ASP A 129 3.30 17.16 6.58
C ASP A 129 2.34 15.99 6.29
N VAL A 130 2.75 14.75 6.56
CA VAL A 130 1.96 13.56 6.23
C VAL A 130 1.42 12.93 7.51
N SER A 131 0.14 13.15 7.79
CA SER A 131 -0.57 12.36 8.79
C SER A 131 -1.11 11.07 8.19
N TYR A 132 -1.14 10.00 8.98
CA TYR A 132 -1.80 8.75 8.62
C TYR A 132 -2.92 8.49 9.62
N THR A 133 -4.08 8.15 9.07
CA THR A 133 -5.25 7.74 9.83
C THR A 133 -5.66 6.38 9.29
N HIS A 134 -5.86 5.41 10.19
CA HIS A 134 -6.40 4.12 9.81
C HIS A 134 -7.76 4.29 9.12
N SER A 135 -8.08 3.39 8.19
CA SER A 135 -9.36 3.45 7.48
C SER A 135 -10.55 3.17 8.39
N PHE A 136 -10.34 2.71 9.63
CA PHE A 136 -11.40 2.34 10.57
C PHE A 136 -12.47 3.44 10.71
N PRO A 137 -13.78 3.10 10.65
CA PRO A 137 -14.37 1.76 10.56
C PRO A 137 -14.58 1.24 9.12
N ASN A 138 -13.89 1.77 8.13
CA ASN A 138 -13.95 1.36 6.72
C ASN A 138 -12.98 0.20 6.43
N ALA A 139 -13.30 -0.59 5.42
CA ALA A 139 -12.47 -1.68 4.93
C ALA A 139 -11.94 -1.38 3.52
N SER A 140 -11.05 -2.23 3.04
CA SER A 140 -10.52 -2.20 1.68
C SER A 140 -11.12 -3.32 0.84
N VAL A 141 -11.20 -3.06 -0.46
CA VAL A 141 -11.59 -4.04 -1.47
C VAL A 141 -10.47 -4.21 -2.47
N TYR A 142 -10.25 -5.46 -2.86
CA TYR A 142 -9.38 -5.83 -3.97
C TYR A 142 -10.20 -6.66 -4.95
N GLU A 143 -10.21 -6.23 -6.20
CA GLU A 143 -10.90 -6.87 -7.31
C GLU A 143 -9.87 -7.25 -8.38
N GLU A 144 -10.04 -8.43 -8.96
CA GLU A 144 -9.28 -8.89 -10.11
C GLU A 144 -10.26 -9.31 -11.21
N TYR A 145 -9.93 -9.02 -12.46
CA TYR A 145 -10.77 -9.27 -13.62
C TYR A 145 -10.14 -10.31 -14.56
N GLU A 146 -10.93 -10.85 -15.48
CA GLU A 146 -10.50 -11.89 -16.43
C GLU A 146 -9.35 -11.44 -17.34
N ASP A 147 -9.29 -10.16 -17.67
CA ASP A 147 -8.21 -9.56 -18.48
C ASP A 147 -6.90 -9.35 -17.69
N GLY A 148 -6.89 -9.72 -16.41
CA GLY A 148 -5.75 -9.54 -15.49
C GLY A 148 -5.66 -8.13 -14.91
N SER A 149 -6.59 -7.23 -15.24
CA SER A 149 -6.66 -5.93 -14.58
C SER A 149 -7.08 -6.09 -13.12
N THR A 150 -6.61 -5.17 -12.28
CA THR A 150 -6.87 -5.18 -10.84
C THR A 150 -7.35 -3.83 -10.39
N LYS A 151 -8.24 -3.82 -9.40
CA LYS A 151 -8.73 -2.59 -8.77
C LYS A 151 -8.66 -2.72 -7.26
N SER A 152 -8.23 -1.65 -6.62
CA SER A 152 -8.26 -1.53 -5.16
C SER A 152 -9.07 -0.30 -4.78
N GLY A 153 -9.78 -0.37 -3.66
CA GLY A 153 -10.61 0.73 -3.18
C GLY A 153 -10.85 0.66 -1.68
N THR A 154 -11.48 1.70 -1.16
CA THR A 154 -12.02 1.73 0.20
C THR A 154 -13.54 1.56 0.13
N ILE A 155 -14.09 0.71 0.98
CA ILE A 155 -15.53 0.55 1.18
C ILE A 155 -15.87 1.15 2.54
N ASN A 156 -16.76 2.13 2.55
CA ASN A 156 -17.15 2.77 3.79
C ASN A 156 -17.98 1.82 4.69
N ALA A 157 -18.01 2.07 5.99
CA ALA A 157 -18.67 1.19 6.96
C ALA A 157 -20.16 0.91 6.65
N LYS A 158 -20.88 1.88 6.07
CA LYS A 158 -22.29 1.71 5.71
C LYS A 158 -22.43 0.73 4.54
N GLU A 159 -21.68 0.96 3.46
CA GLU A 159 -21.66 0.07 2.29
C GLU A 159 -21.19 -1.34 2.66
N LEU A 160 -20.19 -1.44 3.54
CA LEU A 160 -19.66 -2.70 4.04
C LEU A 160 -20.75 -3.55 4.71
N TYR A 161 -21.60 -2.92 5.53
CA TYR A 161 -22.73 -3.61 6.16
C TYR A 161 -23.89 -3.88 5.20
N ASP A 162 -24.24 -2.91 4.35
CA ASP A 162 -25.38 -3.04 3.45
C ASP A 162 -25.17 -4.18 2.44
N LEU A 163 -23.96 -4.29 1.88
CA LEU A 163 -23.60 -5.26 0.84
C LEU A 163 -23.12 -6.60 1.40
N PHE A 164 -22.32 -6.59 2.48
CA PHE A 164 -21.62 -7.79 2.96
C PHE A 164 -22.00 -8.18 4.39
N LYS A 165 -22.87 -7.42 5.05
CA LYS A 165 -23.26 -7.65 6.46
C LYS A 165 -22.06 -7.69 7.41
N ILE A 166 -21.00 -6.96 7.06
CA ILE A 166 -19.79 -6.82 7.88
C ILE A 166 -19.85 -5.51 8.67
N ARG A 167 -19.49 -5.55 9.95
CA ARG A 167 -19.27 -4.36 10.79
C ARG A 167 -17.94 -4.47 11.52
N LEU A 168 -17.06 -3.49 11.35
CA LEU A 168 -15.86 -3.39 12.18
C LEU A 168 -16.25 -2.81 13.53
N LEU A 169 -15.95 -3.53 14.61
CA LEU A 169 -16.41 -3.20 15.96
C LEU A 169 -15.32 -2.52 16.77
N ASP A 170 -14.10 -3.06 16.73
CA ASP A 170 -12.97 -2.51 17.47
C ASP A 170 -11.65 -2.76 16.73
N TRP A 171 -10.74 -1.80 16.84
CA TRP A 171 -9.40 -1.86 16.26
C TRP A 171 -8.37 -1.44 17.31
N LYS A 172 -7.73 -2.43 17.93
CA LYS A 172 -6.65 -2.24 18.89
C LYS A 172 -5.33 -2.49 18.19
N TYR A 173 -4.42 -1.54 18.26
CA TYR A 173 -3.11 -1.66 17.63
C TYR A 173 -2.05 -1.00 18.50
N THR A 174 -0.82 -1.48 18.32
CA THR A 174 0.36 -0.87 18.93
C THR A 174 0.67 0.46 18.25
N PRO A 175 0.86 1.58 18.97
CA PRO A 175 1.17 2.86 18.35
C PRO A 175 2.51 2.83 17.60
N PRO A 176 2.70 3.73 16.60
CA PRO A 176 3.98 3.85 15.91
C PRO A 176 5.11 4.24 16.87
N ILE A 177 6.34 3.83 16.55
CA ILE A 177 7.52 4.24 17.31
C ILE A 177 8.03 5.61 16.85
N GLU A 178 8.73 6.29 17.75
CA GLU A 178 9.61 7.39 17.37
C GLU A 178 10.96 6.80 16.89
N ASN A 179 11.37 7.15 15.67
CA ASN A 179 12.62 6.67 15.09
C ASN A 179 13.55 7.85 14.81
N GLU A 180 14.84 7.62 14.99
CA GLU A 180 15.88 8.59 14.71
C GLU A 180 16.52 8.27 13.36
N PHE A 181 16.81 9.32 12.58
CA PHE A 181 17.41 9.19 11.26
C PHE A 181 18.71 9.97 11.21
N SER A 182 19.83 9.25 11.02
CA SER A 182 21.20 9.79 11.04
C SER A 182 22.08 9.22 9.95
#